data_AF-A0A915LF40-F1
#
_entry.id   AF-A0A915LF40-F1
#
_cell.length_a   1.000
_cell.length_b   1.000
_cell.length_c   1.000
_cell.angle_alpha   90.00
_cell.angle_beta   90.00
_cell.angle_gamma   90.00
#
_symmetry.space_group_name_H-M   'P 1'
#
loop_
_entity.id
_entity.type
_entity.pdbx_description
1 polymer ?
#
loop_
_entity_poly.entity_id
_entity_poly.type
_entity_poly.pdbx_seq_one_letter_code
_entity_poly.pdbx_strand_id
1 'polypeptide(L)'
;EFIFIIGFVHANEHSMDEFNFNYADADSYERELAEFYTYSEMDEFALNFECFVKYMREQKKEPFWNKLTRAEKCLIIQEMAAGFDSTEPEKRLQAARVILYIFQVCLFEI
;
A
#
# COMPACT_ATOMS: atom_id res chain seq x y z
N GLU A 1 21.91 -12.01 2.71
CA GLU A 1 22.35 -12.66 3.95
C GLU A 1 21.34 -13.73 4.39
N PHE A 2 21.10 -14.76 3.56
CA PHE A 2 19.89 -15.59 3.64
C PHE A 2 20.14 -17.06 4.02
N ILE A 3 21.34 -17.43 4.47
CA ILE A 3 21.68 -18.81 4.83
C ILE A 3 22.47 -18.80 6.14
N PHE A 4 21.78 -18.70 7.28
CA PHE A 4 22.43 -19.03 8.56
C PHE A 4 21.48 -19.50 9.69
N ILE A 5 20.16 -19.39 9.55
CA ILE A 5 19.28 -19.54 10.73
C ILE A 5 18.84 -20.99 11.03
N ILE A 6 19.04 -21.97 10.14
CA ILE A 6 18.54 -23.35 10.33
C ILE A 6 19.56 -24.36 10.89
N GLY A 7 20.65 -23.92 11.53
CA GLY A 7 21.72 -24.80 11.98
C GLY A 7 21.91 -24.98 13.51
N PHE A 8 21.34 -24.14 14.37
CA PHE A 8 21.92 -23.95 15.72
C PHE A 8 20.98 -24.21 16.91
N VAL A 9 19.87 -24.95 16.76
CA VAL A 9 18.91 -25.19 17.86
C VAL A 9 19.17 -26.49 18.63
N HIS A 10 20.38 -27.06 18.58
CA HIS A 10 20.68 -28.21 19.45
C HIS A 10 22.11 -28.21 19.94
N ALA A 11 22.35 -27.54 21.07
CA ALA A 11 22.97 -28.11 22.27
C ALA A 11 23.64 -27.03 23.14
N ASN A 12 23.49 -27.24 24.45
CA ASN A 12 24.34 -26.75 25.54
C ASN A 12 24.03 -25.36 26.12
N GLU A 13 23.12 -25.40 27.09
CA GLU A 13 23.31 -24.92 28.47
C GLU A 13 24.75 -24.46 28.79
N HIS A 14 24.99 -23.16 28.69
CA HIS A 14 26.14 -22.47 29.26
C HIS A 14 25.69 -21.06 29.64
N SER A 15 25.82 -20.74 30.94
CA SER A 15 25.79 -19.40 31.57
C SER A 15 25.06 -18.29 30.78
N MET A 16 23.88 -17.88 31.26
CA MET A 16 23.33 -16.56 30.96
C MET A 16 24.23 -15.48 31.58
N ASP A 17 25.43 -15.30 31.05
CA ASP A 17 26.03 -13.98 31.05
C ASP A 17 25.12 -13.13 30.17
N GLU A 18 24.63 -12.04 30.74
CA GLU A 18 23.73 -11.07 30.12
C GLU A 18 24.15 -10.84 28.67
N PHE A 19 23.42 -11.48 27.75
CA PHE A 19 23.48 -11.14 26.35
C PHE A 19 22.87 -9.75 26.25
N ASN A 20 23.71 -8.72 26.43
CA ASN A 20 23.37 -7.36 26.10
C ASN A 20 23.20 -7.34 24.58
N PHE A 21 21.95 -7.54 24.14
CA PHE A 21 21.53 -7.24 22.78
C PHE A 21 21.78 -5.74 22.60
N ASN A 22 22.93 -5.39 22.03
CA ASN A 22 23.19 -4.03 21.61
C ASN A 22 22.36 -3.79 20.34
N TYR A 23 21.13 -3.33 20.51
CA TYR A 23 20.26 -2.83 19.45
C TYR A 23 20.79 -1.47 18.95
N ALA A 24 22.02 -1.46 18.43
CA ALA A 24 22.67 -0.27 17.91
C ALA A 24 22.00 0.27 16.62
N ASP A 25 21.04 -0.49 16.08
CA ASP A 25 20.24 -0.24 14.88
C ASP A 25 18.74 -0.08 15.17
N ALA A 26 18.30 -0.05 16.44
CA ALA A 26 16.94 0.38 16.82
C ALA A 26 16.84 1.89 16.60
N ASP A 27 16.89 2.26 15.33
CA ASP A 27 16.88 3.61 14.85
C ASP A 27 15.47 4.17 15.04
N SER A 28 15.21 4.85 16.16
CA SER A 28 14.00 5.65 16.40
C SER A 28 12.67 4.88 16.35
N TYR A 29 11.83 5.12 17.35
CA TYR A 29 10.42 4.69 17.34
C TYR A 29 9.68 5.05 16.02
N GLU A 30 10.07 6.15 15.38
CA GLU A 30 9.49 6.57 14.09
C GLU A 30 9.79 5.59 12.95
N ARG A 31 10.94 4.91 12.97
CA ARG A 31 11.37 4.03 11.87
C ARG A 31 10.71 2.66 11.99
N GLU A 32 10.64 2.11 13.20
CA GLU A 32 9.83 0.90 13.47
C GLU A 32 8.34 1.12 13.15
N LEU A 33 7.82 2.31 13.49
CA LEU A 33 6.45 2.68 13.17
C LEU A 33 6.24 2.84 11.65
N ALA A 34 7.22 3.38 10.93
CA ALA A 34 7.18 3.46 9.46
C ALA A 34 7.22 2.07 8.81
N GLU A 35 8.04 1.14 9.31
CA GLU A 35 8.03 -0.26 8.86
C GLU A 35 6.67 -0.91 9.07
N PHE A 36 6.08 -0.72 10.26
CA PHE A 36 4.75 -1.22 10.57
C PHE A 36 3.67 -0.68 9.62
N TYR A 37 3.67 0.63 9.34
CA TYR A 37 2.73 1.24 8.39
C TYR A 37 2.95 0.78 6.95
N THR A 38 4.21 0.57 6.54
CA THR A 38 4.57 0.07 5.22
C THR A 38 3.94 -1.30 4.95
N TYR A 39 3.86 -2.18 5.95
CA TYR A 39 3.21 -3.48 5.79
C TYR A 39 1.70 -3.38 5.61
N SER A 40 1.01 -2.49 6.34
CA SER A 40 -0.43 -2.29 6.15
C SER A 40 -0.79 -1.61 4.83
N GLU A 41 0.10 -0.77 4.31
CA GLU A 41 -0.15 -0.02 3.08
C GLU A 41 -0.24 -0.92 1.84
N MET A 42 0.47 -2.05 1.83
CA MET A 42 0.43 -3.00 0.70
C MET A 42 -0.95 -3.62 0.50
N ASP A 43 -1.61 -4.02 1.57
CA ASP A 43 -2.95 -4.61 1.52
C ASP A 43 -4.00 -3.56 1.12
N GLU A 44 -3.88 -2.33 1.65
CA GLU A 44 -4.77 -1.22 1.28
C GLU A 44 -4.59 -0.79 -0.17
N PHE A 45 -3.34 -0.79 -0.66
CA PHE A 45 -3.04 -0.53 -2.06
C PHE A 45 -3.70 -1.56 -2.98
N ALA A 46 -3.64 -2.85 -2.63
CA ALA A 46 -4.28 -3.91 -3.40
C ALA A 46 -5.80 -3.68 -3.52
N LEU A 47 -6.46 -3.31 -2.43
CA LEU A 47 -7.90 -2.99 -2.44
C LEU A 47 -8.23 -1.78 -3.32
N ASN A 48 -7.40 -0.73 -3.28
CA ASN A 48 -7.58 0.45 -4.12
C ASN A 48 -7.37 0.13 -5.61
N PHE A 49 -6.36 -0.69 -5.92
CA PHE A 49 -6.09 -1.17 -7.27
C PHE A 49 -7.25 -2.03 -7.80
N GLU A 50 -7.75 -2.99 -7.04
CA GLU A 50 -8.90 -3.81 -7.44
C GLU A 50 -10.14 -2.95 -7.74
N CYS A 51 -10.39 -1.94 -6.91
CA CYS A 51 -11.47 -1.00 -7.08
C CYS A 51 -11.35 -0.22 -8.40
N PHE A 52 -10.15 0.26 -8.72
CA PHE A 52 -9.84 0.93 -9.98
C PHE A 52 -10.00 0.00 -11.19
N VAL A 53 -9.46 -1.22 -11.14
CA VAL A 53 -9.59 -2.21 -12.22
C VAL A 53 -11.06 -2.53 -12.49
N LYS A 54 -11.87 -2.69 -11.44
CA LYS A 54 -13.31 -2.93 -11.57
C LYS A 54 -13.99 -1.77 -12.29
N TYR A 55 -13.74 -0.53 -11.86
CA TYR A 55 -14.28 0.66 -12.51
C TYR A 55 -13.86 0.76 -13.99
N MET A 56 -12.58 0.53 -14.29
CA MET A 56 -12.07 0.58 -15.68
C MET A 56 -12.70 -0.52 -16.56
N ARG A 57 -12.94 -1.71 -16.00
CA ARG A 57 -13.63 -2.80 -16.68
C ARG A 57 -15.09 -2.47 -16.98
N GLU A 58 -15.79 -1.80 -16.06
CA GLU A 58 -17.16 -1.31 -16.28
C GLU A 58 -17.20 -0.30 -17.45
N GLN A 59 -16.17 0.54 -17.56
CA GLN A 59 -15.99 1.49 -18.66
C GLN A 59 -15.42 0.87 -19.95
N LYS A 60 -15.16 -0.45 -19.97
CA LYS A 60 -14.53 -1.19 -21.09
C LYS A 60 -13.17 -0.60 -21.51
N LYS A 61 -12.40 -0.08 -20.54
CA LYS A 61 -11.08 0.49 -20.75
C LYS A 61 -9.99 -0.37 -20.12
N GLU A 62 -8.79 -0.26 -20.67
CA GLU A 62 -7.60 -0.89 -20.10
C GLU A 62 -7.24 -0.24 -18.75
N PRO A 63 -6.91 -1.03 -17.71
CA PRO A 63 -6.71 -0.53 -16.34
C PRO A 63 -5.31 0.08 -16.12
N PHE A 64 -4.84 0.92 -17.05
CA PHE A 64 -3.54 1.57 -16.94
C PHE A 64 -3.70 3.09 -16.92
N TRP A 65 -3.56 3.70 -15.73
CA TRP A 65 -3.66 5.15 -15.58
C TRP A 65 -2.73 5.91 -16.52
N ASN A 66 -1.49 5.43 -16.70
CA ASN A 66 -0.47 6.11 -17.50
C ASN A 66 -0.76 6.08 -19.01
N LYS A 67 -1.58 5.14 -19.48
CA LYS A 67 -1.95 5.02 -20.90
C LYS A 67 -3.16 5.87 -21.28
N LEU A 68 -3.86 6.46 -20.31
CA LEU A 68 -5.04 7.28 -20.55
C LEU A 68 -4.66 8.66 -21.07
N THR A 69 -5.46 9.18 -22.00
CA THR A 69 -5.32 10.55 -22.50
C THR A 69 -5.70 11.56 -21.41
N ARG A 70 -5.21 12.80 -21.53
CA ARG A 70 -5.53 13.87 -20.58
C ARG A 70 -7.05 14.09 -20.45
N ALA A 71 -7.79 14.01 -21.55
CA ALA A 71 -9.25 14.15 -21.54
C ALA A 71 -9.93 13.04 -20.72
N GLU A 72 -9.46 11.80 -20.86
CA GLU A 72 -9.98 10.66 -20.10
C GLU A 72 -9.64 10.74 -18.62
N LYS A 73 -8.41 11.16 -18.28
CA LYS A 73 -8.02 11.40 -16.89
C LYS A 73 -8.92 12.47 -16.25
N CYS A 74 -9.18 13.57 -16.95
CA CYS A 74 -10.09 14.62 -16.48
C CYS A 74 -11.51 14.11 -16.29
N LEU A 75 -12.03 13.31 -17.22
CA LEU A 75 -13.37 12.73 -17.13
C LEU A 75 -13.49 11.79 -15.92
N ILE A 76 -12.51 10.92 -15.69
CA ILE A 76 -12.50 10.01 -14.54
C ILE A 76 -12.50 10.83 -13.23
N ILE A 77 -11.66 11.85 -13.13
CA ILE A 77 -11.61 12.71 -11.92
C ILE A 77 -12.96 13.42 -11.69
N GLN A 78 -13.61 13.90 -12.76
CA GLN A 78 -14.93 14.53 -12.67
C GLN A 78 -16.01 13.52 -12.23
N GLU A 79 -16.00 12.30 -12.76
CA GLU A 79 -16.92 11.24 -12.33
C GLU A 79 -16.71 10.84 -10.88
N MET A 80 -15.45 10.73 -10.43
CA MET A 80 -15.15 10.43 -9.03
C MET A 80 -15.58 11.57 -8.10
N ALA A 81 -15.42 12.84 -8.52
CA ALA A 81 -15.92 13.98 -7.78
C ALA A 81 -17.45 13.92 -7.61
N ALA A 82 -18.19 13.60 -8.68
CA ALA A 82 -19.63 13.37 -8.60
C ALA A 82 -19.99 12.16 -7.72
N GLY A 83 -19.12 11.14 -7.69
CA GLY A 83 -19.26 9.98 -6.80
C GLY A 83 -19.19 10.34 -5.31
N PHE A 84 -18.40 11.36 -4.93
CA PHE A 84 -18.36 11.86 -3.56
C PHE A 84 -19.63 12.58 -3.12
N ASP A 85 -20.32 13.23 -4.05
CA ASP A 85 -21.59 13.89 -3.80
C ASP A 85 -22.77 12.89 -3.65
N SER A 86 -22.50 11.59 -3.80
CA SER A 86 -23.52 10.56 -3.64
C SER A 86 -23.96 10.36 -2.18
N THR A 87 -25.27 10.21 -1.98
CA THR A 87 -25.86 9.85 -0.67
C THR A 87 -25.48 8.43 -0.24
N GLU A 88 -25.15 7.55 -1.18
CA GLU A 88 -24.83 6.14 -0.92
C GLU A 88 -23.37 5.99 -0.41
N PRO A 89 -23.15 5.38 0.78
CA PRO A 89 -21.82 5.28 1.37
C PRO A 89 -20.87 4.42 0.54
N GLU A 90 -21.37 3.35 -0.07
CA GLU A 90 -20.56 2.45 -0.91
C GLU A 90 -20.03 3.16 -2.16
N LYS A 91 -20.83 4.02 -2.79
CA LYS A 91 -20.41 4.80 -3.96
C LYS A 91 -19.34 5.82 -3.60
N ARG A 92 -19.48 6.50 -2.45
CA ARG A 92 -18.45 7.41 -1.94
C ARG A 92 -17.14 6.67 -1.62
N LEU A 93 -17.24 5.50 -1.01
CA LEU A 93 -16.07 4.68 -0.68
C LEU A 93 -15.37 4.19 -1.95
N GLN A 94 -16.13 3.74 -2.95
CA GLN A 94 -15.57 3.35 -4.25
C GLN A 94 -14.85 4.52 -4.93
N ALA A 95 -15.47 5.71 -4.96
CA ALA A 95 -14.85 6.92 -5.50
C ALA A 95 -13.56 7.31 -4.74
N ALA A 96 -13.58 7.19 -3.39
CA ALA A 96 -12.42 7.44 -2.55
C ALA A 96 -11.25 6.51 -2.92
N ARG A 97 -11.51 5.20 -3.00
CA ARG A 97 -10.48 4.20 -3.30
C ARG A 97 -9.85 4.39 -4.67
N VAL A 98 -10.66 4.73 -5.68
CA VAL A 98 -10.17 5.02 -7.02
C VAL A 98 -9.25 6.26 -7.03
N ILE A 99 -9.64 7.34 -6.34
CA ILE A 99 -8.81 8.54 -6.23
C ILE A 99 -7.52 8.28 -5.44
N LEU A 100 -7.60 7.50 -4.35
CA LEU A 100 -6.43 7.12 -3.56
C LEU A 100 -5.42 6.34 -4.42
N TYR A 101 -5.89 5.38 -5.23
CA TYR A 101 -5.02 4.68 -6.18
C TYR A 101 -4.34 5.66 -7.15
N ILE A 102 -5.07 6.62 -7.71
CA ILE A 102 -4.52 7.61 -8.64
C ILE A 102 -3.43 8.46 -7.97
N PHE A 103 -3.65 8.91 -6.73
CA PHE A 103 -2.65 9.69 -6.00
C PHE A 103 -1.41 8.86 -5.66
N GLN A 104 -1.59 7.61 -5.23
CA GLN A 104 -0.47 6.70 -4.99
C GLN A 104 0.37 6.53 -6.26
N VAL A 105 -0.24 6.20 -7.40
CA VAL A 105 0.49 6.05 -8.67
C VAL A 105 1.18 7.34 -9.11
N CYS A 106 0.54 8.50 -8.93
CA CYS A 106 1.13 9.80 -9.26
C CYS A 106 2.34 10.13 -8.37
N LEU A 107 2.30 9.78 -7.08
CA LEU A 107 3.40 9.99 -6.14
C LEU A 107 4.61 9.11 -6.50
N PHE A 108 4.39 7.87 -6.94
CA PHE A 108 5.47 6.99 -7.39
C PHE A 108 6.11 7.38 -8.74
N GLU A 109 5.47 8.27 -9.51
CA GLU A 109 6.01 8.75 -10.80
C GLU A 109 6.94 9.98 -10.66
N ILE A 110 6.94 10.65 -9.50
CA ILE A 110 7.77 11.84 -9.20
C ILE A 110 9.09 11.42 -8.57
#